data_AF-A0A953YA26-F1
#
_entry.id   AF-A0A953YA26-F1
#
_cell.length_a   1.000
_cell.length_b   1.000
_cell.length_c   1.000
_cell.angle_alpha   90.00
_cell.angle_beta   90.00
_cell.angle_gamma   90.00
#
_symmetry.space_group_name_H-M   'P 1'
#
loop_
_entity.id
_entity.type
_entity.pdbx_description
1 polymer ?
#
loop_
_entity_poly.entity_id
_entity_poly.type
_entity_poly.pdbx_seq_one_letter_code
_entity_poly.pdbx_strand_id
1 'polypeptide(L)' 'FAATGVTTGTMLRGVKRIPGGAETQSISMVSATGTVRTITATHQFAHNPRLARFA' A
#
# COMPACT_ATOMS: atom_id res chain seq x y z
N PHE A 1 -8.42 9.72 -8.67
CA PHE A 1 -7.46 8.71 -9.15
C PHE A 1 -6.76 8.09 -7.94
N ALA A 2 -6.52 6.78 -7.97
CA ALA A 2 -5.72 6.10 -6.97
C ALA A 2 -4.89 4.99 -7.62
N ALA A 3 -3.67 4.78 -7.12
CA ALA A 3 -2.78 3.71 -7.56
C ALA A 3 -1.92 3.21 -6.39
N THR A 4 -1.55 1.93 -6.44
CA THR A 4 -0.69 1.26 -5.44
C THR A 4 0.44 0.55 -6.18
N GLY A 5 1.67 0.68 -5.67
CA GLY A 5 2.81 -0.02 -6.24
C GLY A 5 2.77 -1.51 -5.92
N VAL A 6 2.76 -2.36 -6.96
CA VAL A 6 2.89 -3.82 -6.80
C VAL A 6 4.37 -4.20 -6.75
N THR A 7 5.13 -3.80 -7.77
CA THR A 7 6.59 -3.84 -7.81
C THR A 7 7.16 -2.43 -7.70
N THR A 8 8.40 -2.30 -7.23
CA THR A 8 9.06 -0.99 -7.12
C THR A 8 9.22 -0.38 -8.51
N GLY A 9 8.60 0.78 -8.69
CA GLY A 9 8.75 1.59 -9.89
C GLY A 9 9.24 2.99 -9.55
N THR A 10 9.28 3.85 -10.55
CA THR A 10 9.74 5.24 -10.41
C THR A 10 8.82 6.10 -9.54
N MET A 11 7.53 5.76 -9.48
CA MET A 11 6.52 6.57 -8.78
C MET A 11 6.16 6.03 -7.39
N LEU A 12 6.04 4.70 -7.26
CA LEU A 12 5.61 4.06 -6.02
C LEU A 12 6.51 2.86 -5.73
N ARG A 13 6.85 2.68 -4.45
CA ARG A 13 7.48 1.46 -3.95
C ARG A 13 6.52 0.28 -4.09
N GLY A 14 7.08 -0.88 -4.42
CA GLY A 14 6.33 -2.13 -4.47
C GLY A 14 5.94 -2.62 -3.08
N VAL A 15 5.10 -3.65 -3.05
CA VAL A 15 4.72 -4.32 -1.80
C VAL A 15 5.96 -4.91 -1.14
N LYS A 16 6.19 -4.59 0.13
CA LYS A 16 7.26 -5.18 0.93
C LYS A 16 6.67 -6.07 2.01
N ARG A 17 7.04 -7.35 2.04
CA ARG A 17 6.69 -8.25 3.14
C ARG A 17 7.52 -7.90 4.37
N ILE A 18 6.87 -7.87 5.52
CA ILE A 18 7.48 -7.64 6.84
C ILE A 18 7.00 -8.76 7.78
N PRO A 19 7.70 -9.02 8.90
CA PRO A 19 7.25 -10.04 9.84
C PRO A 19 5.79 -9.81 10.27
N GLY A 20 4.92 -10.79 9.99
CA GLY A 20 3.50 -10.74 10.33
C GLY A 20 2.63 -9.80 9.47
N GLY A 21 3.15 -9.28 8.34
CA GLY A 21 2.43 -8.28 7.56
C GLY A 21 3.05 -7.89 6.21
N ALA A 22 2.57 -6.78 5.67
CA ALA A 22 3.14 -6.14 4.49
C ALA A 22 3.06 -4.61 4.58
N GLU A 23 3.97 -3.92 3.89
CA GLU A 23 3.90 -2.48 3.67
C GLU A 23 3.57 -2.20 2.20
N THR A 24 2.70 -1.23 1.95
CA THR A 24 2.36 -0.75 0.61
C THR A 24 2.52 0.76 0.52
N GLN A 25 2.89 1.25 -0.66
CA GLN A 25 2.83 2.68 -0.98
C GLN A 25 1.80 2.94 -2.07
N SER A 26 0.96 3.95 -1.83
CA SER A 26 -0.11 4.36 -2.74
C SER A 26 -0.11 5.87 -2.94
N ILE A 27 -0.71 6.30 -4.04
CA ILE A 27 -1.09 7.69 -4.27
C ILE A 27 -2.61 7.77 -4.44
N SER A 28 -3.22 8.80 -3.86
CA SER A 28 -4.63 9.16 -4.11
C SER A 28 -4.71 10.64 -4.43
N MET A 29 -5.47 10.98 -5.46
CA MET A 29 -5.66 12.38 -5.88
C MET A 29 -7.07 12.66 -6.37
N VAL A 30 -7.53 13.88 -6.13
CA VAL A 30 -8.86 14.38 -6.53
C VAL A 30 -8.68 15.72 -7.24
N SER A 31 -9.17 15.81 -8.48
CA SER A 31 -9.01 17.02 -9.31
C SER A 31 -9.81 18.21 -8.79
N ALA A 32 -11.04 17.98 -8.32
CA ALA A 32 -11.92 19.04 -7.82
C ALA A 32 -11.31 19.84 -6.66
N THR A 33 -10.50 19.20 -5.81
CA THR A 33 -9.84 19.85 -4.67
C THR A 33 -8.34 20.08 -4.88
N GLY A 34 -7.78 19.61 -6.00
CA GLY A 34 -6.33 19.61 -6.25
C GLY A 34 -5.52 18.78 -5.24
N THR A 35 -6.17 17.99 -4.37
CA THR A 35 -5.48 17.30 -3.28
C THR A 35 -4.76 16.06 -3.80
N VAL A 36 -3.51 15.89 -3.38
CA VAL A 36 -2.69 14.71 -3.64
C VAL A 36 -2.18 14.16 -2.32
N ARG A 37 -2.29 12.86 -2.12
CA ARG A 37 -1.85 12.16 -0.91
C ARG A 37 -0.98 10.98 -1.30
N THR A 38 0.25 10.96 -0.78
CA THR A 38 1.07 9.76 -0.74
C THR A 38 0.79 9.04 0.57
N ILE A 39 0.46 7.75 0.48
CA ILE A 39 0.01 6.95 1.62
C ILE A 39 0.95 5.76 1.75
N THR A 40 1.56 5.63 2.93
CA THR A 40 2.27 4.40 3.34
C THR A 40 1.38 3.68 4.34
N ALA A 41 1.09 2.40 4.09
CA ALA A 41 0.22 1.61 4.95
C ALA A 41 0.92 0.32 5.38
N THR A 42 0.84 0.02 6.68
CA THR A 42 1.29 -1.24 7.28
C THR A 42 0.09 -2.13 7.52
N HIS A 43 0.08 -3.29 6.89
CA HIS A 43 -0.99 -4.28 6.97
C HIS A 43 -0.58 -5.38 7.94
N GLN A 44 -1.33 -5.57 9.02
CA GLN A 44 -1.09 -6.63 9.99
C GLN A 44 -1.94 -7.86 9.67
N PHE A 45 -1.31 -8.95 9.25
CA PHE A 45 -2.01 -10.18 8.88
C PHE A 45 -2.20 -11.14 10.05
N ALA A 46 -1.40 -11.01 11.11
CA ALA A 46 -1.47 -11.85 12.31
C ALA A 46 -2.87 -11.85 12.98
N HIS A 47 -3.61 -10.74 12.89
CA HIS A 47 -4.93 -10.60 13.52
C HIS A 47 -6.09 -11.16 12.69
N ASN A 48 -5.86 -11.52 11.42
CA ASN A 48 -6.90 -12.09 10.57
C ASN A 48 -6.35 -13.29 9.78
N PRO A 49 -6.70 -14.52 10.15
CA PRO A 49 -6.11 -15.73 9.56
C PRO A 49 -6.39 -15.86 8.06
N ARG A 50 -7.43 -15.20 7.51
CA ARG A 50 -7.70 -15.21 6.06
C ARG A 50 -6.64 -14.47 5.25
N LEU A 51 -5.95 -13.53 5.88
CA LEU A 51 -4.91 -12.70 5.27
C LEU A 51 -3.50 -13.28 5.45
N ALA A 52 -3.34 -14.33 6.25
CA ALA A 52 -2.05 -15.02 6.44
C ALA A 52 -1.43 -15.51 5.13
N ARG A 53 -2.25 -15.81 4.10
CA ARG A 53 -1.76 -16.19 2.76
C ARG A 53 -0.93 -15.11 2.06
N PHE A 54 -1.09 -13.85 2.48
CA PHE A 54 -0.41 -12.69 1.90
C PHE A 54 0.83 -12.27 2.72
N ALA A 55 1.03 -12.86 3.90
CA ALA A 55 2.24 -12.73 4.71
C ALA A 55 3.40 -13.44 4.03
#